data_AF-A0A2T1EPA2-F1
#
_entry.id   AF-A0A2T1EPA2-F1
#
_cell.length_a   1.000
_cell.length_b   1.000
_cell.length_c   1.000
_cell.angle_alpha   90.00
_cell.angle_beta   90.00
_cell.angle_gamma   90.00
#
_symmetry.space_group_name_H-M   'P 1'
#
loop_
_entity.id
_entity.type
_entity.pdbx_description
1 polymer ?
#
loop_
_entity_poly.entity_id
_entity_poly.type
_entity_poly.pdbx_seq_one_letter_code
_entity_poly.pdbx_strand_id
1 'polypeptide(L)' 'MDFTATLNQIVALSIQDRIRLVQAILESIAAEQVHPDLTEFQKQELDRRINDSEANPENVLTWEEVKASVKARK' A
#
# COMPACT_ATOMS: atom_id res chain seq x y z
N MET A 1 19.47 19.26 -8.44
CA MET A 1 19.57 17.93 -9.08
C MET A 1 18.64 17.95 -10.28
N ASP A 2 19.09 17.49 -11.45
CA ASP A 2 18.18 17.32 -12.59
C ASP A 2 17.38 16.03 -12.39
N PHE A 3 16.12 16.19 -12.00
CA PHE A 3 15.23 15.07 -11.70
C PHE A 3 15.06 14.13 -12.89
N THR A 4 15.03 14.66 -14.11
CA THR A 4 14.84 13.86 -15.33
C THR A 4 16.08 13.01 -15.60
N ALA A 5 17.27 13.59 -15.46
CA ALA A 5 18.53 12.86 -15.60
C ALA A 5 18.66 11.75 -14.53
N THR A 6 18.30 12.04 -13.28
CA THR A 6 18.30 11.04 -12.18
C THR A 6 17.28 9.93 -12.43
N LEU A 7 16.07 10.27 -12.88
CA LEU A 7 15.05 9.28 -13.20
C LEU A 7 15.50 8.34 -14.33
N ASN A 8 16.15 8.87 -15.37
CA ASN A 8 16.69 8.05 -16.46
C ASN A 8 17.74 7.05 -15.97
N GLN A 9 18.59 7.44 -15.02
CA GLN A 9 19.57 6.54 -14.40
C GLN A 9 18.88 5.44 -13.58
N ILE A 10 17.84 5.79 -12.82
CA ILE A 10 17.05 4.84 -12.04
C ILE A 10 16.34 3.84 -12.96
N VAL A 11 15.74 4.31 -14.06
CA VAL A 11 15.04 3.45 -15.02
C VAL A 11 16.01 2.49 -15.73
N ALA A 12 17.28 2.85 -15.89
CA ALA A 12 18.30 1.96 -16.45
C ALA A 12 18.72 0.80 -15.53
N LEU A 13 18.35 0.83 -14.24
CA LEU A 13 18.63 -0.26 -13.29
C LEU A 13 17.78 -1.51 -13.60
N SER A 14 18.20 -2.64 -13.05
CA SER A 14 17.39 -3.86 -13.07
C SER A 14 16.05 -3.66 -12.36
N ILE A 15 15.03 -4.44 -12.70
CA ILE A 15 13.72 -4.37 -12.02
C ILE A 15 13.88 -4.54 -10.50
N GLN A 16 14.75 -5.45 -10.07
CA GLN A 16 14.99 -5.73 -8.65
C GLN A 16 15.58 -4.50 -7.93
N ASP A 17 16.56 -3.85 -8.54
CA ASP A 17 17.19 -2.65 -7.95
C ASP A 17 16.22 -1.46 -7.91
N ARG A 18 15.36 -1.32 -8.94
CA ARG A 18 14.31 -0.29 -8.94
C ARG A 18 13.30 -0.53 -7.81
N ILE A 19 12.86 -1.78 -7.61
CA ILE A 19 11.94 -2.12 -6.51
C ILE A 19 12.60 -1.80 -5.17
N ARG A 20 13.85 -2.22 -4.97
CA ARG A 20 14.60 -1.94 -3.74
C ARG A 20 14.75 -0.44 -3.50
N LEU A 21 15.04 0.34 -4.53
CA LEU A 21 15.16 1.79 -4.43
C LEU A 21 13.84 2.46 -4.09
N VAL A 22 12.75 2.07 -4.75
CA VAL A 22 11.39 2.57 -4.45
C VAL A 22 11.04 2.29 -2.99
N GLN A 23 11.33 1.08 -2.51
CA GLN A 23 11.08 0.72 -1.11
C GLN A 23 11.89 1.57 -0.14
N ALA A 24 13.19 1.75 -0.37
CA ALA A 24 14.05 2.59 0.48
C ALA A 24 13.60 4.06 0.50
N ILE A 25 13.17 4.60 -0.64
CA ILE A 25 12.62 5.97 -0.72
C ILE A 25 11.32 6.06 0.09
N LEU A 26 10.42 5.10 -0.05
CA LEU A 26 9.17 5.06 0.71
C LEU A 26 9.42 4.96 2.23
N GLU A 27 10.40 4.16 2.65
CA GLU A 27 10.81 4.07 4.06
C GLU A 27 11.37 5.39 4.58
N SER A 28 12.19 6.10 3.79
CA SER A 28 12.69 7.43 4.15
C SER A 28 11.55 8.44 4.33
N ILE A 29 10.59 8.44 3.41
CA ILE A 29 9.41 9.31 3.48
C ILE A 29 8.57 8.98 4.72
N ALA A 30 8.37 7.70 5.03
CA ALA A 30 7.65 7.29 6.22
C ALA A 30 8.35 7.72 7.52
N ALA A 31 9.69 7.67 7.56
CA ALA A 31 10.47 8.09 8.72
C ALA A 31 10.43 9.61 8.97
N GLU A 32 10.30 10.41 7.92
CA GLU A 32 10.19 11.88 8.01
C GLU A 32 8.76 12.36 8.29
N GLN A 33 7.75 11.54 8.01
CA GLN A 33 6.36 11.90 8.25
C GLN A 33 5.99 11.73 9.72
N VAL A 34 5.56 12.83 10.34
CA VAL A 34 4.82 12.78 11.60
C VAL A 34 3.39 12.37 11.26
N HIS A 35 3.12 11.06 11.30
CA HIS A 35 1.76 10.58 11.20
C HIS A 35 0.99 10.97 12.46
N PRO A 36 -0.22 11.57 12.34
CA PRO A 36 -1.07 11.68 13.51
C PRO A 36 -1.34 10.27 14.01
N ASP A 37 -1.18 10.04 15.31
CA ASP A 37 -1.55 8.78 15.93
C ASP A 37 -3.00 8.45 15.57
N LEU A 38 -3.27 7.18 15.31
CA LEU A 38 -4.63 6.71 15.16
C LEU A 38 -5.42 7.08 16.42
N THR A 39 -6.62 7.64 16.22
CA THR A 39 -7.57 7.81 17.31
C THR A 39 -7.91 6.45 17.91
N GLU A 40 -8.31 6.43 19.17
CA GLU A 40 -8.67 5.18 19.86
C GLU A 40 -9.78 4.42 19.12
N PHE A 41 -10.76 5.16 18.59
CA PHE A 41 -11.82 4.59 17.76
C PHE A 41 -11.29 3.92 16.48
N GLN A 42 -10.32 4.53 15.81
CA GLN A 42 -9.70 3.94 14.61
C GLN A 42 -8.92 2.67 14.95
N LYS A 43 -8.20 2.65 16.08
CA LYS A 43 -7.49 1.44 16.55
C LYS A 43 -8.47 0.30 16.82
N GLN A 44 -9.53 0.58 17.58
CA GLN A 44 -10.58 -0.40 17.87
C GLN A 44 -11.26 -0.95 16.62
N GLU A 45 -11.51 -0.11 15.61
CA GLU A 45 -12.08 -0.57 14.34
C GLU A 45 -11.11 -1.46 13.56
N LEU A 46 -9.81 -1.14 13.57
CA LEU A 46 -8.80 -2.01 12.96
C LEU A 46 -8.71 -3.35 13.68
N ASP A 47 -8.64 -3.35 15.01
CA ASP A 47 -8.62 -4.58 15.82
C ASP A 47 -9.86 -5.44 15.55
N ARG A 48 -11.04 -4.82 15.48
CA ARG A 48 -12.29 -5.52 15.13
C ARG A 48 -12.20 -6.17 13.75
N ARG A 49 -11.68 -5.46 12.74
CA ARG A 49 -11.56 -5.97 11.36
C ARG A 49 -10.51 -7.07 11.24
N ILE A 50 -9.41 -6.99 11.99
CA ILE A 50 -8.40 -8.04 12.05
C ILE A 50 -9.03 -9.32 12.64
N ASN A 51 -9.66 -9.21 13.81
CA ASN A 51 -10.31 -10.35 14.47
C ASN A 51 -11.39 -10.98 13.58
N ASP A 52 -12.19 -10.16 12.88
CA ASP A 52 -13.21 -10.65 11.95
C ASP A 52 -12.61 -11.38 10.74
N SER A 53 -11.49 -10.88 10.21
CA SER A 53 -10.77 -11.52 9.09
C SER A 53 -10.13 -12.84 9.50
N GLU A 54 -9.56 -12.91 10.71
CA GLU A 54 -8.99 -14.13 11.28
C GLU A 54 -10.06 -15.19 11.58
N ALA A 55 -11.22 -14.76 12.10
CA ALA A 55 -12.35 -15.65 12.37
C ALA A 55 -13.04 -16.15 11.08
N ASN A 56 -13.00 -15.36 10.00
CA ASN A 56 -13.69 -15.65 8.74
C ASN A 56 -12.71 -15.62 7.54
N PRO A 57 -11.73 -16.54 7.46
CA PRO A 57 -10.69 -16.49 6.43
C PRO A 57 -11.23 -16.66 4.99
N GLU A 58 -12.38 -17.29 4.83
CA GLU A 58 -13.06 -17.48 3.54
C GLU A 58 -13.93 -16.28 3.13
N ASN A 59 -14.12 -15.30 4.02
CA ASN A 59 -14.90 -14.08 3.73
C ASN A 59 -14.07 -13.09 2.91
N VAL A 60 -13.64 -13.54 1.74
CA VAL A 60 -12.80 -12.80 0.80
C VAL A 60 -13.49 -12.73 -0.55
N LEU A 61 -13.18 -11.68 -1.31
CA LEU A 61 -13.58 -11.58 -2.71
C LEU A 61 -12.35 -11.78 -3.59
N THR A 62 -12.49 -12.59 -4.62
CA THR A 62 -11.52 -12.67 -5.71
C THR A 62 -11.44 -11.34 -6.45
N TRP A 63 -10.31 -11.10 -7.09
CA TRP A 63 -10.13 -9.90 -7.90
C TRP A 63 -11.16 -9.75 -9.01
N GLU A 64 -11.62 -10.86 -9.60
CA GLU A 64 -12.66 -10.84 -10.62
C GLU A 64 -14.04 -10.47 -10.05
N GLU A 65 -14.38 -10.95 -8.85
CA GLU A 65 -15.61 -10.53 -8.15
C GLU A 65 -15.60 -9.05 -7.78
N VAL A 66 -14.45 -8.54 -7.30
CA VAL A 66 -14.28 -7.10 -7.03
C VAL A 66 -14.50 -6.29 -8.30
N LYS A 67 -13.85 -6.65 -9.41
CA LYS A 67 -14.04 -5.97 -10.71
C LYS A 67 -15.48 -6.00 -11.17
N ALA A 68 -16.15 -7.15 -11.08
CA ALA A 68 -17.54 -7.30 -11.48
C ALA A 68 -18.44 -6.38 -10.64
N SER A 69 -18.22 -6.32 -9.32
CA SER A 69 -18.99 -5.48 -8.41
C SER A 69 -18.84 -3.99 -8.72
N VAL A 70 -17.63 -3.53 -9.08
CA VAL A 70 -17.36 -2.12 -9.43
C VAL A 70 -17.99 -1.77 -10.78
N LYS A 71 -17.92 -2.67 -11.76
CA LYS A 71 -18.54 -2.46 -13.08
C LYS A 71 -20.06 -2.44 -13.03
N ALA A 72 -20.67 -3.25 -12.18
CA ALA A 72 -22.13 -3.32 -12.02
C ALA A 72 -22.75 -2.12 -11.28
N ARG A 73 -21.94 -1.24 -10.68
CA ARG A 73 -22.38 0.00 -10.01
C ARG A 73 -22.43 1.22 -10.94
N LYS A 74 -22.22 1.03 -12.24
CA LYS A 74 -22.42 2.04 -13.30
C LYS A 74 -23.71 1.78 -14.04
#